data_AF-A0A8T4GT21-F1
#
_entry.id   AF-A0A8T4GT21-F1
#
_cell.length_a   1.000
_cell.length_b   1.000
_cell.length_c   1.000
_cell.angle_alpha   90.00
_cell.angle_beta   90.00
_cell.angle_gamma   90.00
#
_symmetry.space_group_name_H-M   'P 1'
#
loop_
_entity.id
_entity.type
_entity.pdbx_description
1 polymer ?
#
loop_
_entity_poly.entity_id
_entity_poly.type
_entity_poly.pdbx_seq_one_letter_code
_entity_poly.pdbx_strand_id
1 'polypeptide(L)' 'MTKSDIHVCSAWASEDESDRAGESGEHDRPVYTLSDRCPDCGAEAVNASPAPFDPADPYGKYRRRARDDGPDTA' A
#
# COMPACT_ATOMS: atom_id res chain seq x y z
N MET A 1 1.36 8.62 -20.34
CA MET A 1 0.56 8.63 -19.10
C MET A 1 1.44 9.16 -17.98
N THR A 2 1.04 10.27 -17.35
CA THR A 2 1.72 10.84 -16.19
C THR A 2 1.47 9.92 -15.00
N LYS A 3 2.52 9.34 -14.44
CA LYS A 3 2.44 8.58 -13.19
C LYS A 3 2.09 9.58 -12.10
N SER A 4 1.10 9.28 -11.26
CA SER A 4 0.85 10.11 -10.08
C SER A 4 2.02 9.88 -9.11
N ASP A 5 2.89 10.88 -8.99
CA ASP A 5 4.06 10.89 -8.09
C ASP A 5 3.66 11.22 -6.64
N ILE A 6 2.48 10.77 -6.22
CA ILE A 6 2.03 10.91 -4.83
C ILE A 6 2.42 9.65 -4.06
N HIS A 7 3.21 9.86 -3.01
CA HIS A 7 3.67 8.83 -2.10
C HIS A 7 2.99 8.98 -0.74
N VAL A 8 2.94 7.89 0.02
CA VAL A 8 2.46 7.84 1.40
C VAL A 8 3.52 7.20 2.28
N CYS A 9 3.65 7.69 3.51
CA CYS A 9 4.60 7.12 4.47
C CYS A 9 4.33 5.62 4.69
N SER A 10 5.33 4.78 4.46
CA SER A 10 5.26 3.33 4.70
C SER A 10 4.97 2.99 6.17
N ALA A 11 5.44 3.82 7.10
CA ALA A 11 5.23 3.63 8.54
C ALA A 11 3.82 4.01 9.01
N TRP A 12 2.98 4.57 8.13
CA TRP A 12 1.54 4.71 8.35
C TRP A 12 0.76 3.51 7.80
N ALA A 13 1.20 2.91 6.70
CA ALA A 13 0.40 1.98 5.90
C ALA A 13 0.37 0.52 6.46
N SER A 14 0.48 0.33 7.77
CA SER A 14 0.41 -1.00 8.40
C SER A 14 -1.04 -1.48 8.55
N GLU A 15 -1.37 -2.40 7.64
CA GLU A 15 -2.34 -3.50 7.71
C GLU A 15 -3.82 -3.16 8.05
N ASP A 16 -4.64 -3.23 6.99
CA ASP A 16 -6.11 -3.32 6.96
C ASP A 16 -6.92 -2.01 6.77
N GLU A 17 -7.41 -1.89 5.53
CA GLU A 17 -7.96 -0.71 4.85
C GLU A 17 -9.49 -0.59 5.01
N SER A 18 -10.09 -0.84 6.18
CA SER A 18 -11.53 -0.58 6.29
C SER A 18 -12.12 -0.20 7.65
N ASP A 19 -11.74 -0.78 8.79
CA ASP A 19 -12.46 -0.48 10.04
C ASP A 19 -11.63 -0.74 11.31
N ARG A 20 -10.77 0.22 11.70
CA ARG A 20 -10.60 0.69 13.10
C ARG A 20 -9.48 1.72 13.24
N ALA A 21 -9.74 2.71 14.11
CA ALA A 21 -8.78 3.67 14.63
C ALA A 21 -7.55 2.94 15.20
N GLY A 22 -6.39 3.53 14.93
CA GLY A 22 -5.10 2.86 15.04
C GLY A 22 -4.63 2.55 16.44
N GLU A 23 -3.55 1.77 16.46
CA GLU A 23 -2.57 1.69 17.54
C GLU A 23 -1.33 0.90 17.07
N SER A 24 -0.74 1.18 15.89
CA SER A 24 0.55 0.57 15.45
C SER A 24 1.19 1.24 14.21
N GLY A 25 1.14 2.57 14.11
CA GLY A 25 1.84 3.33 13.05
C GLY A 25 2.53 4.55 13.65
N GLU A 26 3.66 4.98 13.06
CA GLU A 26 4.42 6.17 13.51
C GLU A 26 3.60 7.48 13.40
N HIS A 27 2.43 7.42 12.75
CA HIS A 27 1.53 8.53 12.51
C HIS A 27 0.08 8.13 12.79
N ASP A 28 -0.67 9.01 13.46
CA ASP A 28 -2.11 8.85 13.70
C ASP A 28 -2.98 9.01 12.43
N ARG A 29 -2.38 9.42 11.32
CA ARG A 29 -3.05 9.72 10.03
C ARG A 29 -2.10 9.50 8.85
N PRO A 30 -2.61 9.32 7.61
CA PRO A 30 -1.75 9.25 6.44
C PRO A 30 -0.94 10.52 6.22
N VAL A 31 0.35 10.35 5.99
CA VAL A 31 1.26 11.42 5.58
C VAL A 31 1.58 11.24 4.10
N TYR A 32 1.01 12.10 3.26
CA TYR A 32 1.29 12.14 1.83
C TYR A 32 2.45 13.08 1.52
N THR A 33 3.27 12.70 0.55
CA THR A 33 4.44 13.47 0.12
C THR A 33 4.73 13.25 -1.36
N LEU A 34 5.47 14.18 -1.96
CA LEU A 34 6.05 14.06 -3.31
C LEU A 34 7.52 13.61 -3.27
N SER A 35 8.06 13.38 -2.06
CA SER A 35 9.44 12.92 -1.85
C SER A 35 9.47 11.41 -1.58
N ASP A 36 10.61 10.76 -1.84
CA ASP A 36 10.80 9.33 -1.56
C ASP A 36 10.89 9.02 -0.04
N ARG A 37 10.92 10.04 0.81
CA ARG A 37 10.96 9.92 2.27
C ARG A 37 9.90 10.78 2.94
N CYS A 38 9.37 10.28 4.04
CA CYS A 38 8.46 11.01 4.91
C CYS A 38 9.19 12.22 5.53
N PRO A 39 8.64 13.45 5.42
CA PRO A 39 9.24 14.63 6.04
C PRO A 39 9.16 14.62 7.58
N ASP A 40 8.22 13.85 8.15
CA ASP A 40 7.95 13.86 9.59
C ASP A 40 8.80 12.82 10.35
N CYS A 41 8.96 11.61 9.81
CA CYS A 41 9.69 10.51 10.48
C CYS A 41 10.91 9.98 9.70
N GLY A 42 11.08 10.37 8.43
CA GLY A 42 12.18 9.90 7.58
C GLY A 42 12.04 8.49 7.00
N ALA A 43 10.94 7.77 7.29
CA ALA A 43 10.63 6.47 6.70
C ALA A 43 10.44 6.56 5.19
N GLU A 44 10.54 5.42 4.49
CA GLU A 44 10.33 5.36 3.04
C GLU A 44 8.90 5.76 2.67
N ALA A 45 8.74 6.56 1.63
CA ALA A 45 7.43 6.94 1.10
C ALA A 45 7.11 6.10 -0.14
N VAL A 46 6.06 5.30 -0.06
CA VAL A 46 5.65 4.36 -1.12
C VAL A 46 4.56 4.95 -1.99
N ASN A 47 4.51 4.59 -3.27
CA ASN A 47 3.50 5.16 -4.17
C ASN A 47 2.09 4.80 -3.68
N ALA A 48 1.24 5.81 -3.53
CA ALA A 48 -0.11 5.63 -3.01
C ALA A 48 -1.10 5.12 -4.07
N SER A 49 -0.71 5.09 -5.35
CA SER A 49 -1.56 4.58 -6.42
C SER A 49 -1.51 3.05 -6.45
N PRO A 50 -2.66 2.37 -6.58
CA PRO A 50 -2.68 0.93 -6.75
C PRO A 50 -1.99 0.53 -8.07
N ALA A 51 -1.56 -0.72 -8.15
CA ALA A 51 -1.07 -1.29 -9.40
C ALA A 51 -2.14 -1.18 -10.50
N PRO A 52 -1.79 -0.78 -11.73
CA PRO A 52 -2.73 -0.76 -12.85
C PRO A 52 -3.34 -2.14 -13.10
N PHE A 53 -4.61 -2.16 -13.50
CA PHE A 53 -5.31 -3.38 -13.88
C PHE A 53 -5.04 -3.73 -15.36
N ASP A 54 -4.71 -5.00 -15.62
CA ASP A 54 -4.58 -5.59 -16.96
C ASP A 54 -5.49 -6.83 -17.03
N PRO A 55 -6.49 -6.89 -17.94
CA PRO A 55 -7.34 -8.06 -18.12
C PRO A 55 -6.58 -9.35 -18.45
N ALA A 56 -5.41 -9.26 -19.10
CA ALA A 56 -4.61 -10.43 -19.43
C ALA A 56 -3.87 -11.01 -18.19
N ASP A 57 -3.69 -10.20 -17.16
CA ASP A 57 -3.02 -10.50 -15.89
C ASP A 57 -1.95 -11.62 -15.98
N PRO A 58 -0.82 -11.39 -16.67
CA PRO A 58 0.18 -12.43 -16.96
C PRO A 58 0.73 -13.11 -15.69
N TYR A 59 0.75 -12.38 -14.58
CA TYR A 59 1.28 -12.85 -13.29
C TYR A 59 0.20 -13.29 -12.29
N GLY A 60 -1.08 -13.28 -12.69
CA GLY A 60 -2.22 -13.58 -11.81
C GLY A 60 -2.16 -14.94 -11.14
N LYS A 61 -1.66 -15.96 -11.86
CA LYS A 61 -1.46 -17.31 -11.32
C LYS A 61 -0.50 -17.32 -10.13
N TYR A 62 0.59 -16.57 -10.20
CA TYR A 62 1.57 -16.48 -9.12
C TYR A 62 1.06 -15.60 -7.99
N ARG A 63 0.45 -14.45 -8.33
CA ARG A 63 -0.11 -13.52 -7.34
C ARG A 63 -1.20 -14.17 -6.48
N ARG A 64 -2.04 -15.03 -7.05
CA ARG A 64 -3.05 -15.79 -6.29
C ARG A 64 -2.45 -16.86 -5.39
N ARG A 65 -1.43 -17.58 -5.87
CA ARG A 65 -0.74 -18.61 -5.06
C ARG A 65 0.03 -18.03 -3.87
N ALA A 66 0.55 -16.82 -4.01
CA ALA A 66 1.29 -16.13 -2.94
C ALA A 66 0.37 -15.50 -1.88
N ARG A 67 -0.95 -15.56 -2.06
CA ARG A 67 -1.95 -15.14 -1.06
C ARG A 67 -2.40 -16.40 -0.32
N ASP A 68 -1.75 -16.73 0.78
CA ASP A 68 -2.10 -17.91 1.59
C ASP A 68 -3.39 -17.71 2.45
N ASP A 69 -3.91 -16.48 2.55
CA ASP A 69 -5.20 -16.12 3.18
C ASP A 69 -6.30 -15.77 2.15
N GLY A 70 -6.48 -16.60 1.13
CA GLY A 70 -7.61 -16.47 0.19
C GLY A 70 -8.89 -17.14 0.73
N PRO A 71 -10.11 -16.65 0.43
CA PRO A 71 -11.38 -17.15 1.00
C PRO A 71 -11.77 -18.59 0.60
N ASP A 72 -10.91 -19.28 -0.16
CA ASP A 72 -11.15 -20.63 -0.70
C ASP A 72 -10.54 -21.76 0.15
N THR A 73 -10.01 -21.45 1.34
CA THR A 73 -9.69 -22.44 2.40
C THR A 73 -10.79 -22.44 3.47
N ALA A 74 -12.00 -22.85 3.08
CA ALA A 74 -13.13 -23.15 3.96
C ALA A 74 -13.74 -24.52 3.64
#